data_AF-A0A929YUQ2-F1
#
_entry.id   AF-A0A929YUQ2-F1
#
_cell.length_a   1.000
_cell.length_b   1.000
_cell.length_c   1.000
_cell.angle_alpha   90.00
_cell.angle_beta   90.00
_cell.angle_gamma   90.00
#
_symmetry.space_group_name_H-M   'P 1'
#
loop_
_entity.id
_entity.type
_entity.pdbx_description
1 polymer ?
#
loop_
_entity_poly.entity_id
_entity_poly.type
_entity_poly.pdbx_seq_one_letter_code
_entity_poly.pdbx_strand_id
1 'polypeptide(L)'
;MKIRLKNTDKDKDVVFEEKDWYDSQEMDSMYSIVRSYLYEHQGENALQVSEATGVPRNAIMTFLRQGKISLAENSRSLLHPCKQCGALIENGDLCYECKVKKMNSILHPEAPSTKKNMSGYSAKKFREAKDKNYGQRIRNGK
;
A
#
# COMPACT_ATOMS: atom_id res chain seq x y z
N MET A 1 -15.73 -39.39 -5.36
CA MET A 1 -16.72 -38.67 -4.53
C MET A 1 -17.27 -37.51 -5.35
N LYS A 2 -18.56 -37.54 -5.69
CA LYS A 2 -19.21 -36.48 -6.50
C LYS A 2 -19.68 -35.40 -5.55
N ILE A 3 -19.04 -34.23 -5.55
CA ILE A 3 -19.54 -33.07 -4.81
C ILE A 3 -20.62 -32.44 -5.67
N ARG A 4 -21.87 -32.67 -5.29
CA ARG A 4 -23.07 -32.08 -5.87
C ARG A 4 -23.24 -30.72 -5.19
N LEU A 5 -22.77 -29.65 -5.83
CA LEU A 5 -23.09 -28.29 -5.39
C LEU A 5 -24.55 -28.02 -5.75
N LYS A 6 -25.34 -27.59 -4.75
CA LYS A 6 -26.76 -27.27 -4.91
C LYS A 6 -26.87 -25.92 -5.62
N ASN A 7 -27.64 -25.88 -6.71
CA ASN A 7 -28.12 -24.66 -7.34
C ASN A 7 -28.88 -23.80 -6.32
N THR A 8 -28.61 -22.49 -6.34
CA THR A 8 -29.49 -21.45 -5.81
C THR A 8 -29.91 -20.59 -6.98
N ASP A 9 -30.88 -21.09 -7.75
CA ASP A 9 -31.67 -20.28 -8.67
C ASP A 9 -32.50 -19.29 -7.84
N LYS A 10 -32.15 -18.00 -7.92
CA LYS A 10 -32.95 -16.79 -7.71
C LYS A 10 -32.01 -15.68 -7.25
N ASP A 11 -31.63 -14.80 -8.16
CA ASP A 11 -31.87 -13.36 -8.01
C ASP A 11 -31.40 -12.67 -9.30
N LYS A 12 -32.26 -11.78 -9.79
CA LYS A 12 -32.20 -11.06 -11.08
C LYS A 12 -30.78 -10.83 -11.59
N ASP A 13 -30.51 -11.28 -12.81
CA ASP A 13 -29.23 -11.14 -13.49
C ASP A 13 -28.87 -9.65 -13.67
N VAL A 14 -28.24 -9.04 -12.66
CA VAL A 14 -27.53 -7.77 -12.82
C VAL A 14 -26.17 -8.14 -13.41
N VAL A 15 -26.17 -8.40 -14.72
CA VAL A 15 -24.95 -8.70 -15.46
C VAL A 15 -24.22 -7.39 -15.69
N PHE A 16 -23.26 -7.10 -14.82
CA PHE A 16 -22.30 -6.01 -15.05
C PHE A 16 -21.31 -6.48 -16.12
N GLU A 17 -21.48 -6.05 -17.37
CA GLU A 17 -20.51 -6.31 -18.43
C GLU A 17 -19.11 -5.77 -18.03
N GLU A 18 -18.05 -6.53 -18.28
CA GLU A 18 -16.68 -6.09 -18.08
C GLU A 18 -16.39 -4.88 -18.99
N LYS A 19 -16.47 -3.68 -18.40
CA LYS A 19 -16.17 -2.40 -19.05
C LYS A 19 -14.94 -1.75 -18.44
N ASP A 20 -14.22 -1.00 -19.28
CA ASP A 20 -13.01 -0.26 -18.88
C ASP A 20 -13.32 0.92 -17.96
N TRP A 21 -14.58 1.40 -17.96
CA TRP A 21 -15.04 2.52 -17.15
C TRP A 21 -16.45 2.28 -16.61
N TYR A 22 -16.73 2.84 -15.44
CA TYR A 22 -18.05 2.84 -14.80
C TYR A 22 -18.39 4.27 -14.39
N ASP A 23 -19.65 4.65 -14.45
CA ASP A 23 -20.09 5.94 -13.93
C ASP A 23 -20.04 5.97 -12.39
N SER A 24 -19.97 7.16 -11.80
CA SER A 24 -19.99 7.31 -10.34
C SER A 24 -21.22 6.68 -9.70
N GLN A 25 -22.38 6.77 -10.34
CA GLN A 25 -23.62 6.19 -9.80
C GLN A 25 -23.60 4.66 -9.78
N GLU A 26 -23.03 4.06 -10.82
CA GLU A 26 -22.89 2.60 -10.93
C GLU A 26 -21.91 2.08 -9.88
N MET A 27 -20.78 2.77 -9.67
CA MET A 27 -19.79 2.41 -8.65
C MET A 27 -20.37 2.47 -7.24
N ASP A 28 -21.22 3.46 -6.94
CA ASP A 28 -21.88 3.56 -5.65
C ASP A 28 -22.92 2.43 -5.46
N SER A 29 -23.64 2.05 -6.51
CA SER A 29 -24.57 0.91 -6.49
C SER A 29 -23.83 -0.41 -6.22
N MET A 30 -22.75 -0.67 -6.99
CA MET A 30 -21.89 -1.84 -6.80
C MET A 30 -21.30 -1.90 -5.38
N TYR A 31 -20.86 -0.75 -4.86
CA TYR A 31 -20.35 -0.67 -3.49
C TYR A 31 -21.42 -1.03 -2.46
N SER A 32 -22.65 -0.55 -2.62
CA SER A 32 -23.75 -0.85 -1.71
C SER A 32 -24.06 -2.36 -1.67
N ILE A 33 -24.09 -3.02 -2.83
CA ILE A 33 -24.33 -4.47 -2.96
C ILE A 33 -23.21 -5.28 -2.29
N VAL A 34 -21.95 -4.95 -2.60
CA VAL A 34 -20.80 -5.63 -2.01
C VAL A 34 -20.76 -5.43 -0.50
N ARG A 35 -21.07 -4.22 -0.02
CA ARG A 35 -21.08 -3.92 1.41
C ARG A 35 -22.16 -4.70 2.16
N SER A 36 -23.38 -4.81 1.62
CA SER A 36 -24.43 -5.62 2.24
C SER A 36 -24.04 -7.09 2.31
N TYR A 37 -23.44 -7.62 1.23
CA TYR A 37 -22.99 -9.00 1.18
C TYR A 37 -21.91 -9.29 2.24
N LEU A 38 -20.90 -8.41 2.34
CA LEU A 38 -19.82 -8.57 3.32
C LEU A 38 -20.24 -8.40 4.77
N TYR A 39 -21.37 -7.75 5.03
CA TYR A 39 -21.91 -7.63 6.38
C TYR A 39 -22.39 -9.00 6.90
N GLU A 40 -22.99 -9.80 6.02
CA GLU A 40 -23.49 -11.15 6.32
C GLU A 40 -22.38 -12.21 6.18
N HIS A 41 -21.46 -12.01 5.22
CA HIS A 41 -20.40 -12.94 4.85
C HIS A 41 -19.01 -12.35 5.12
N GLN A 42 -18.64 -12.32 6.39
CA GLN A 42 -17.33 -11.82 6.82
C GLN A 42 -16.22 -12.82 6.47
N GLY A 43 -15.16 -12.33 5.84
CA GLY A 43 -13.98 -13.13 5.56
C GLY A 43 -14.06 -13.97 4.29
N GLU A 44 -14.91 -13.60 3.33
CA GLU A 44 -14.89 -14.18 2.00
C GLU A 44 -13.80 -13.58 1.10
N ASN A 45 -13.39 -14.34 0.09
CA ASN A 45 -12.36 -13.94 -0.87
C ASN A 45 -12.96 -13.08 -2.00
N ALA A 46 -12.18 -12.18 -2.59
CA ALA A 46 -12.61 -11.32 -3.70
C ALA A 46 -13.22 -12.09 -4.89
N LEU A 47 -12.77 -13.33 -5.14
CA LEU A 47 -13.35 -14.18 -6.19
C LEU A 47 -14.79 -14.60 -5.85
N GLN A 48 -15.02 -15.10 -4.63
CA GLN A 48 -16.34 -15.53 -4.17
C GLN A 48 -17.30 -14.35 -4.09
N VAL A 49 -16.82 -13.20 -3.61
CA VAL A 49 -17.62 -11.97 -3.55
C VAL A 49 -18.02 -11.53 -4.96
N SER A 50 -17.12 -11.62 -5.95
CA SER A 50 -17.45 -11.28 -7.35
C SER A 50 -18.52 -12.23 -7.92
N GLU A 51 -18.39 -13.53 -7.66
CA GLU A 51 -19.36 -14.54 -8.09
C GLU A 51 -20.72 -14.37 -7.41
N ALA A 52 -20.75 -14.02 -6.13
CA ALA A 52 -21.98 -13.89 -5.35
C ALA A 52 -22.70 -12.55 -5.59
N THR A 53 -21.96 -11.46 -5.82
CA THR A 53 -22.54 -10.11 -6.00
C THR A 53 -22.74 -9.73 -7.46
N GLY A 54 -22.13 -10.47 -8.40
CA GLY A 54 -22.10 -10.13 -9.83
C GLY A 54 -21.23 -8.92 -10.16
N VAL A 55 -20.61 -8.27 -9.17
CA VAL A 55 -19.79 -7.08 -9.37
C VAL A 55 -18.42 -7.48 -9.96
N PRO A 56 -17.92 -6.75 -10.97
CA PRO A 56 -16.66 -7.07 -11.63
C PRO A 56 -15.49 -6.95 -10.65
N ARG A 57 -14.54 -7.89 -10.76
CA ARG A 57 -13.35 -7.95 -9.89
C ARG A 57 -12.55 -6.65 -9.91
N ASN A 58 -12.51 -5.93 -11.04
CA ASN A 58 -11.82 -4.65 -11.18
C ASN A 58 -12.42 -3.56 -10.27
N ALA A 59 -13.75 -3.54 -10.12
CA ALA A 59 -14.43 -2.61 -9.20
C ALA A 59 -14.16 -2.99 -7.74
N ILE A 60 -14.25 -4.29 -7.40
CA ILE A 60 -13.93 -4.80 -6.05
C ILE A 60 -12.48 -4.45 -5.65
N MET A 61 -11.52 -4.66 -6.55
CA MET A 61 -10.12 -4.28 -6.33
C MET A 61 -9.95 -2.77 -6.14
N THR A 62 -10.77 -1.96 -6.81
CA THR A 62 -10.75 -0.51 -6.63
C THR A 62 -11.29 -0.13 -5.25
N PHE A 63 -12.35 -0.78 -4.76
CA PHE A 63 -12.85 -0.58 -3.40
C PHE A 63 -11.85 -1.01 -2.32
N LEU A 64 -11.12 -2.12 -2.55
CA LEU A 64 -10.02 -2.56 -1.68
C LEU A 64 -8.87 -1.56 -1.65
N ARG A 65 -8.41 -1.08 -2.82
CA ARG A 65 -7.35 -0.06 -2.89
C ARG A 65 -7.73 1.25 -2.19
N GLN A 66 -9.02 1.62 -2.26
CA GLN A 66 -9.57 2.77 -1.55
C GLN A 66 -9.77 2.54 -0.05
N GLY A 67 -9.67 1.29 0.44
CA GLY A 67 -9.92 0.91 1.83
C GLY A 67 -11.39 1.02 2.23
N LYS A 68 -12.33 0.99 1.27
CA LYS A 68 -13.77 1.08 1.55
C LYS A 68 -14.38 -0.24 2.05
N ILE A 69 -13.75 -1.37 1.72
CA ILE A 69 -14.17 -2.72 2.12
C ILE A 69 -12.94 -3.51 2.62
N SER A 70 -13.17 -4.54 3.42
CA SER A 70 -12.13 -5.46 3.90
C SER A 70 -12.59 -6.91 3.67
N LEU A 71 -11.71 -7.73 3.09
CA LEU A 71 -11.95 -9.15 2.76
C LEU A 71 -10.95 -10.02 3.51
N ALA A 72 -11.21 -11.33 3.64
CA ALA A 72 -10.19 -12.22 4.20
C ALA A 72 -9.01 -12.31 3.24
N GLU A 73 -7.88 -11.82 3.73
CA GLU A 73 -6.67 -11.60 2.98
C GLU A 73 -5.92 -12.93 2.77
N ASN A 74 -6.08 -13.57 1.62
CA ASN A 74 -5.05 -14.50 1.12
C ASN A 74 -3.85 -13.65 0.64
N SER A 75 -3.07 -13.25 1.63
CA SER A 75 -2.18 -12.10 1.81
C SER A 75 -0.91 -12.03 0.96
N ARG A 76 -0.92 -12.51 -0.29
CA ARG A 76 0.28 -12.43 -1.14
C ARG A 76 0.06 -11.89 -2.55
N SER A 77 -1.17 -11.93 -3.06
CA SER A 77 -1.47 -11.50 -4.44
C SER A 77 -1.80 -10.01 -4.60
N LEU A 78 -2.03 -9.28 -3.50
CA LEU A 78 -2.53 -7.90 -3.55
C LEU A 78 -1.46 -6.84 -3.30
N LEU A 79 -0.20 -7.25 -3.11
CA LEU A 79 0.90 -6.31 -2.96
C LEU A 79 1.06 -5.48 -4.24
N HIS A 80 0.84 -4.17 -4.16
CA HIS A 80 1.03 -3.24 -5.28
C HIS A 80 2.17 -2.26 -4.99
N PRO A 81 2.83 -1.72 -6.03
CA PRO A 81 3.94 -0.79 -5.84
C PRO A 81 3.47 0.59 -5.36
N CYS A 82 4.23 1.16 -4.43
CA CYS A 82 4.11 2.54 -3.99
C CYS A 82 4.26 3.49 -5.17
N LYS A 83 3.32 4.44 -5.34
CA LYS A 83 3.40 5.43 -6.44
C LYS A 83 4.63 6.34 -6.39
N GLN A 84 5.28 6.48 -5.21
CA GLN A 84 6.42 7.37 -5.02
C GLN A 84 7.77 6.65 -5.03
N CYS A 85 7.86 5.43 -4.46
CA CYS A 85 9.14 4.72 -4.32
C CYS A 85 9.15 3.31 -4.91
N GLY A 86 8.02 2.80 -5.41
CA GLY A 86 7.92 1.45 -5.98
C GLY A 86 7.93 0.30 -4.97
N ALA A 87 8.06 0.56 -3.67
CA ALA A 87 8.01 -0.49 -2.64
C ALA A 87 6.66 -1.24 -2.67
N LEU A 88 6.67 -2.56 -2.47
CA LEU A 88 5.45 -3.36 -2.38
C LEU A 88 4.71 -3.04 -1.08
N ILE A 89 3.44 -2.65 -1.17
CA ILE A 89 2.58 -2.29 -0.02
C ILE A 89 1.34 -3.17 -0.05
N GLU A 90 0.86 -3.55 1.13
CA GLU A 90 -0.41 -4.27 1.30
C GLU A 90 -1.61 -3.35 1.01
N ASN A 91 -1.59 -2.11 1.52
CA ASN A 91 -2.74 -1.20 1.47
C ASN A 91 -2.38 0.26 1.18
N GLY A 92 -3.19 0.91 0.33
CA GLY A 92 -3.12 2.34 -0.02
C GLY A 92 -2.05 2.74 -1.04
N ASP A 93 -2.12 3.96 -1.58
CA ASP A 93 -1.26 4.41 -2.70
C ASP A 93 0.22 4.67 -2.37
N LEU A 94 0.50 4.96 -1.10
CA LEU A 94 1.81 5.40 -0.61
C LEU A 94 2.20 4.59 0.61
N CYS A 95 3.45 4.15 0.67
CA CYS A 95 3.98 3.45 1.84
C CYS A 95 4.03 4.42 3.03
N TYR A 96 4.13 3.88 4.24
CA TYR A 96 4.18 4.67 5.46
C TYR A 96 5.24 5.78 5.39
N GLU A 97 6.45 5.46 4.92
CA GLU A 97 7.53 6.44 4.79
C GLU A 97 7.21 7.56 3.80
N CYS A 98 6.62 7.23 2.65
CA CYS A 98 6.24 8.22 1.65
C CYS A 98 5.08 9.09 2.13
N LYS A 99 4.13 8.53 2.89
CA LYS A 99 3.07 9.31 3.56
C LYS A 99 3.68 10.29 4.55
N VAL A 100 4.62 9.84 5.40
CA VAL A 100 5.30 10.68 6.40
C VAL A 100 6.12 11.80 5.74
N LYS A 101 6.85 11.48 4.67
CA LYS A 101 7.59 12.50 3.90
C LYS A 101 6.65 13.54 3.30
N LYS A 102 5.54 13.10 2.70
CA LYS A 102 4.55 13.99 2.08
C LYS A 102 3.87 14.89 3.12
N MET A 103 3.41 14.35 4.25
CA MET A 103 2.81 15.17 5.31
C MET A 103 3.82 16.19 5.86
N ASN A 104 5.07 15.80 6.09
CA ASN A 104 6.09 16.72 6.59
C ASN A 104 6.39 17.85 5.61
N SER A 105 6.42 17.56 4.29
CA SER A 105 6.61 18.61 3.28
C SER A 105 5.45 19.60 3.20
N ILE A 106 4.23 19.17 3.53
CA ILE A 106 3.04 20.03 3.53
C ILE A 106 2.99 20.89 4.80
N LEU A 107 3.26 20.27 5.96
CA LEU A 107 3.20 20.94 7.26
C LEU A 107 4.38 21.88 7.50
N HIS A 108 5.54 21.58 6.92
CA HIS A 108 6.77 22.35 7.10
C HIS A 108 7.44 22.62 5.74
N PRO A 109 6.91 23.55 4.93
CA PRO A 109 7.48 23.87 3.62
C PRO A 109 8.88 24.51 3.70
N GLU A 110 9.23 25.11 4.84
CA GLU A 110 10.50 25.80 5.07
C GLU A 110 11.55 24.94 5.78
N ALA A 111 11.19 23.73 6.24
CA ALA A 111 12.14 22.87 6.92
C ALA A 111 13.15 22.33 5.91
N PRO A 112 14.46 22.64 6.06
CA PRO A 112 15.48 22.05 5.20
C PRO A 112 15.37 20.54 5.35
N SER A 113 15.38 19.81 4.22
CA SER A 113 15.37 18.36 4.17
C SER A 113 16.48 17.84 5.08
N THR A 114 16.15 17.51 6.33
CA THR A 114 17.11 16.98 7.28
C THR A 114 17.35 15.56 6.80
N LYS A 115 18.36 15.41 5.95
CA LYS A 115 19.07 14.15 5.80
C LYS A 115 19.45 13.77 7.22
N LYS A 116 18.71 12.83 7.81
CA LYS A 116 19.06 12.24 9.08
C LYS A 116 20.43 11.61 8.85
N ASN A 117 21.49 12.34 9.21
CA ASN A 117 22.81 11.76 9.29
C ASN A 117 22.69 10.61 10.28
N MET A 118 22.94 9.41 9.77
CA MET A 118 22.83 8.12 10.45
C MET A 118 23.42 8.21 11.86
N SER A 119 22.67 7.71 12.83
CA SER A 119 23.15 7.53 14.20
C SER A 119 24.32 6.54 14.26
N GLY A 120 25.21 6.78 15.24
CA GLY A 120 26.00 5.73 15.89
C GLY A 120 27.21 5.18 15.14
N TYR A 121 28.36 5.18 15.83
CA TYR A 121 29.64 4.56 15.47
C TYR A 121 30.56 5.23 14.44
N SER A 122 30.09 5.83 13.34
CA SER A 122 31.01 6.34 12.31
C SER A 122 31.58 7.76 12.55
N ALA A 123 31.02 8.52 13.51
CA ALA A 123 31.49 9.89 13.82
C ALA A 123 32.85 9.93 14.57
N LYS A 124 33.33 8.80 15.12
CA LYS A 124 34.57 8.78 15.90
C LYS A 124 35.85 8.81 15.03
N LYS A 125 35.81 8.31 13.79
CA LYS A 125 37.01 8.20 12.94
C LYS A 125 37.54 9.52 12.39
N PHE A 126 36.74 10.59 12.32
CA PHE A 126 37.22 11.89 11.83
C PHE A 126 37.85 12.77 12.91
N ARG A 127 37.58 12.51 14.20
CA ARG A 127 38.24 13.24 15.30
C ARG A 127 39.68 12.75 15.50
N GLU A 128 39.93 11.44 15.43
CA GLU A 128 41.29 10.87 15.53
C GLU A 128 42.24 11.27 14.38
N ALA A 129 41.72 11.74 13.24
CA ALA A 129 42.56 12.21 12.13
C ALA A 129 43.11 13.63 12.34
N LYS A 130 42.50 14.46 13.21
CA LYS A 130 42.95 15.82 13.49
C LYS A 130 43.93 15.92 14.67
N ASP A 131 43.94 14.92 15.55
CA ASP A 131 44.84 14.89 16.72
C ASP A 131 46.24 14.36 16.38
N LYS A 132 46.49 13.92 15.14
CA LYS A 132 47.84 13.58 14.65
C LYS A 132 48.70 14.80 14.32
N ASN A 133 48.21 16.02 14.56
CA ASN A 133 49.05 17.21 14.69
C ASN A 133 49.71 17.27 16.08
N TYR A 134 50.38 16.17 16.45
CA TYR A 134 51.32 16.13 17.57
C TYR A 134 52.44 15.17 17.18
N GLY A 135 53.47 15.71 16.53
CA GLY A 135 54.65 14.92 16.19
C GLY A 135 55.55 15.52 15.10
N GLN A 136 56.69 16.05 15.55
CA GLN A 136 57.97 16.08 14.83
C GLN A 136 58.17 17.11 13.71
N ARG A 137 58.40 18.37 14.10
CA ARG A 137 59.32 19.26 13.37
C ARG A 137 60.67 19.29 14.09
N ILE A 138 61.48 18.23 13.92
CA ILE A 138 62.90 18.22 14.30
C ILE A 138 63.72 17.63 13.13
N ARG A 139 64.59 18.49 12.56
CA ARG A 139 65.77 18.27 11.69
C ARG A 139 65.48 17.67 10.29
N ASN A 140 65.93 18.30 9.21
CA ASN A 140 67.29 18.06 8.72
C ASN A 140 67.94 19.33 8.15
N GLY A 141 69.20 19.55 8.52
CA GLY A 141 70.12 20.39 7.76
C GLY A 141 70.79 19.59 6.65
N LYS A 142 71.09 20.27 5.54
CA LYS A 142 72.31 20.08 4.77
C LYS A 142 72.62 21.38 4.04
#